data_AF-A0A2G6C9W2-F1
#
_entry.id   AF-A0A2G6C9W2-F1
#
_cell.length_a   1.000
_cell.length_b   1.000
_cell.length_c   1.000
_cell.angle_alpha   90.00
_cell.angle_beta   90.00
_cell.angle_gamma   90.00
#
_symmetry.space_group_name_H-M   'P 1'
#
loop_
_entity.id
_entity.type
_entity.pdbx_description
1 polymer ?
#
loop_
_entity_poly.entity_id
_entity_poly.type
_entity_poly.pdbx_seq_one_letter_code
_entity_poly.pdbx_strand_id
1 'polypeptide(L)'
;NQRQQVMDATWGGKQTNRGAPIEIQIELANRLNAHPWFTLHHAADNNYVQRFAQLVRQRLKGNLRPHIEYSNETWNFIFLQGNYVRDQGMARRLDTNKNRAGYRYYSERSVEIFKIWERVFGGPQRLVRILSGWTISKEVAETILSHKDAYKHADAFAIAPYFFGDHNSIRLVRNLSQAFDLITNDQYRYSINNTLKFIKEQKAIADKYGVKLMAYEGGQGLVDFKTKHDMEMPNPVLYQANRHPRMEQFYNRFLQGWKQAGGTLFAHYSSPRTYRRYGSWGSKEYITQPLSQAPKHRALLNFNRRNPCWWQGCR
;
A
#
# COMPACT_ATOMS: atom_id res chain seq x y z
N ASN A 1 -18.70 -4.96 -14.49
CA ASN A 1 -18.16 -3.60 -14.22
C ASN A 1 -17.22 -3.18 -15.31
N GLN A 2 -17.56 -2.14 -16.06
CA GLN A 2 -16.65 -1.56 -17.06
C GLN A 2 -15.68 -0.63 -16.34
N ARG A 3 -14.39 -0.72 -16.71
CA ARG A 3 -13.37 0.24 -16.26
C ARG A 3 -13.59 1.60 -16.92
N GLN A 4 -13.00 2.62 -16.32
CA GLN A 4 -12.91 3.95 -16.93
C GLN A 4 -12.09 3.91 -18.24
N GLN A 5 -12.55 4.67 -19.22
CA GLN A 5 -11.95 4.86 -20.54
C GLN A 5 -11.30 6.23 -20.66
N VAL A 6 -10.36 6.37 -21.59
CA VAL A 6 -9.64 7.63 -21.83
C VAL A 6 -10.60 8.77 -22.19
N MET A 7 -11.68 8.45 -22.92
CA MET A 7 -12.67 9.43 -23.38
C MET A 7 -13.74 9.77 -22.35
N ASP A 8 -13.73 9.12 -21.17
CA ASP A 8 -14.70 9.44 -20.12
C ASP A 8 -14.47 10.87 -19.63
N ALA A 9 -15.56 11.64 -19.48
CA ALA A 9 -15.51 13.04 -19.07
C ALA A 9 -14.88 13.25 -17.68
N THR A 10 -14.87 12.21 -16.84
CA THR A 10 -14.19 12.20 -15.53
C THR A 10 -13.80 10.77 -15.16
N TRP A 11 -12.65 10.62 -14.49
CA TRP A 11 -12.23 9.34 -13.87
C TRP A 11 -12.55 9.30 -12.37
N GLY A 12 -13.17 10.34 -11.84
CA GLY A 12 -13.70 10.40 -10.49
C GLY A 12 -15.05 9.70 -10.39
N GLY A 13 -15.42 9.26 -9.18
CA GLY A 13 -16.70 8.60 -8.98
C GLY A 13 -16.78 7.81 -7.69
N LYS A 14 -17.80 6.95 -7.60
CA LYS A 14 -17.96 5.97 -6.51
C LYS A 14 -16.87 4.90 -6.62
N GLN A 15 -16.62 4.18 -5.53
CA GLN A 15 -15.57 3.15 -5.47
C GLN A 15 -15.63 2.12 -6.62
N THR A 16 -16.82 1.80 -7.11
CA THR A 16 -17.03 0.84 -8.21
C THR A 16 -16.88 1.45 -9.61
N ASN A 17 -16.79 2.77 -9.73
CA ASN A 17 -16.76 3.49 -11.01
C ASN A 17 -15.81 4.70 -10.97
N ARG A 18 -14.59 4.50 -10.48
CA ARG A 18 -13.53 5.52 -10.43
C ARG A 18 -12.16 4.91 -10.68
N GLY A 19 -11.21 5.72 -11.10
CA GLY A 19 -9.81 5.35 -11.30
C GLY A 19 -9.31 5.68 -12.69
N ALA A 20 -8.05 6.06 -12.80
CA ALA A 20 -7.45 6.39 -14.09
C ALA A 20 -7.48 5.17 -15.04
N PRO A 21 -7.76 5.36 -16.34
CA PRO A 21 -7.68 4.31 -17.35
C PRO A 21 -6.30 3.66 -17.37
N ILE A 22 -6.26 2.36 -17.69
CA ILE A 22 -5.02 1.57 -17.69
C ILE A 22 -4.01 2.13 -18.70
N GLU A 23 -4.49 2.63 -19.84
CA GLU A 23 -3.69 3.29 -20.87
C GLU A 23 -2.89 4.47 -20.31
N ILE A 24 -3.52 5.28 -19.46
CA ILE A 24 -2.90 6.45 -18.83
C ILE A 24 -1.86 6.02 -17.80
N GLN A 25 -2.16 4.97 -17.03
CA GLN A 25 -1.21 4.41 -16.06
C GLN A 25 0.04 3.84 -16.75
N ILE A 26 -0.14 3.12 -17.87
CA ILE A 26 0.99 2.60 -18.68
C ILE A 26 1.79 3.74 -19.30
N GLU A 27 1.12 4.74 -19.87
CA GLU A 27 1.78 5.89 -20.48
C GLU A 27 2.61 6.67 -19.46
N LEU A 28 2.07 6.88 -18.26
CA LEU A 28 2.80 7.52 -17.16
C LEU A 28 4.05 6.71 -16.77
N ALA A 29 3.91 5.39 -16.60
CA ALA A 29 5.03 4.49 -16.32
C ALA A 29 6.12 4.55 -17.40
N ASN A 30 5.71 4.55 -18.67
CA ASN A 30 6.61 4.66 -19.81
C ASN A 30 7.36 5.99 -19.85
N ARG A 31 6.69 7.11 -19.59
CA ARG A 31 7.31 8.45 -19.57
C ARG A 31 8.30 8.60 -18.43
N LEU A 32 7.96 8.09 -17.26
CA LEU A 32 8.80 8.14 -16.07
C LEU A 32 9.91 7.07 -16.09
N ASN A 33 9.86 6.12 -17.02
CA ASN A 33 10.68 4.91 -17.02
C ASN A 33 10.66 4.22 -15.65
N ALA A 34 9.46 4.09 -15.08
CA ALA A 34 9.23 3.59 -13.73
C ALA A 34 8.38 2.31 -13.77
N HIS A 35 8.73 1.35 -12.93
CA HIS A 35 7.97 0.10 -12.78
C HIS A 35 6.57 0.39 -12.21
N PRO A 36 5.47 0.09 -12.94
CA PRO A 36 4.13 0.34 -12.43
C PRO A 36 3.73 -0.68 -11.36
N TRP A 37 2.88 -0.26 -10.42
CA TRP A 37 2.15 -1.14 -9.50
C TRP A 37 0.67 -1.14 -9.85
N PHE A 38 0.17 -2.30 -10.27
CA PHE A 38 -1.21 -2.50 -10.65
C PHE A 38 -1.95 -3.29 -9.58
N THR A 39 -2.89 -2.64 -8.93
CA THR A 39 -3.87 -3.29 -8.04
C THR A 39 -5.11 -3.65 -8.85
N LEU A 40 -5.39 -4.94 -8.97
CA LEU A 40 -6.53 -5.45 -9.74
C LEU A 40 -7.82 -5.43 -8.91
N HIS A 41 -8.96 -5.15 -9.54
CA HIS A 41 -10.25 -5.08 -8.86
C HIS A 41 -10.63 -6.45 -8.24
N HIS A 42 -11.15 -6.45 -7.00
CA HIS A 42 -11.50 -7.68 -6.26
C HIS A 42 -12.48 -8.60 -7.01
N ALA A 43 -13.49 -8.03 -7.67
CA ALA A 43 -14.46 -8.80 -8.46
C ALA A 43 -14.02 -9.06 -9.93
N ALA A 44 -12.76 -8.82 -10.30
CA ALA A 44 -12.31 -9.03 -11.68
C ALA A 44 -12.31 -10.52 -12.05
N ASP A 45 -13.02 -10.87 -13.12
CA ASP A 45 -12.99 -12.21 -13.72
C ASP A 45 -11.68 -12.46 -14.51
N ASN A 46 -11.47 -13.71 -14.93
CA ASN A 46 -10.27 -14.10 -15.67
C ASN A 46 -10.13 -13.41 -17.02
N ASN A 47 -11.24 -13.12 -17.72
CA ASN A 47 -11.21 -12.44 -19.01
C ASN A 47 -10.75 -10.99 -18.86
N TYR A 48 -11.23 -10.29 -17.83
CA TYR A 48 -10.75 -8.94 -17.50
C TYR A 48 -9.27 -8.96 -17.16
N VAL A 49 -8.81 -9.87 -16.28
CA VAL A 49 -7.39 -9.97 -15.91
C VAL A 49 -6.51 -10.28 -17.12
N GLN A 50 -6.93 -11.21 -17.98
CA GLN A 50 -6.18 -11.55 -19.19
C GLN A 50 -6.08 -10.37 -20.15
N ARG A 51 -7.18 -9.66 -20.43
CA ARG A 51 -7.17 -8.48 -21.30
C ARG A 51 -6.36 -7.33 -20.72
N PHE A 52 -6.40 -7.14 -19.40
CA PHE A 52 -5.54 -6.19 -18.69
C PHE A 52 -4.07 -6.52 -18.94
N ALA A 53 -3.66 -7.76 -18.67
CA ALA A 53 -2.28 -8.21 -18.86
C ALA A 53 -1.82 -8.08 -20.32
N GLN A 54 -2.70 -8.37 -21.30
CA GLN A 54 -2.41 -8.24 -22.72
C GLN A 54 -2.12 -6.79 -23.11
N LEU A 55 -2.96 -5.86 -22.64
CA LEU A 55 -2.77 -4.42 -22.88
C LEU A 55 -1.43 -3.93 -22.28
N VAL A 56 -1.10 -4.36 -21.06
CA VAL A 56 0.17 -4.02 -20.42
C VAL A 56 1.35 -4.62 -21.18
N ARG A 57 1.30 -5.90 -21.58
CA ARG A 57 2.37 -6.52 -22.39
C ARG A 57 2.59 -5.77 -23.70
N GLN A 58 1.51 -5.36 -24.37
CA GLN A 58 1.57 -4.68 -25.65
C GLN A 58 2.19 -3.28 -25.55
N ARG A 59 1.89 -2.52 -24.49
CA ARG A 59 2.19 -1.09 -24.43
C ARG A 59 3.29 -0.68 -23.43
N LEU A 60 3.56 -1.48 -22.41
CA LEU A 60 4.58 -1.16 -21.41
C LEU A 60 5.99 -1.39 -21.99
N LYS A 61 6.89 -0.41 -21.87
CA LYS A 61 8.30 -0.50 -22.31
C LYS A 61 8.97 -1.79 -21.80
N GLY A 62 9.71 -2.46 -22.69
CA GLY A 62 10.25 -3.81 -22.47
C GLY A 62 11.16 -3.96 -21.24
N ASN A 63 11.87 -2.90 -20.84
CA ASN A 63 12.71 -2.86 -19.65
C ASN A 63 11.94 -2.67 -18.33
N LEU A 64 10.65 -2.31 -18.39
CA LEU A 64 9.82 -2.12 -17.20
C LEU A 64 9.14 -3.42 -16.79
N ARG A 65 8.97 -3.57 -15.47
CA ARG A 65 8.43 -4.75 -14.79
C ARG A 65 7.14 -4.38 -14.06
N PRO A 66 5.96 -4.90 -14.43
CA PRO A 66 4.74 -4.63 -13.68
C PRO A 66 4.72 -5.37 -12.34
N HIS A 67 4.41 -4.63 -11.27
CA HIS A 67 4.05 -5.19 -9.97
C HIS A 67 2.57 -5.50 -9.98
N ILE A 68 2.20 -6.74 -9.66
CA ILE A 68 0.84 -7.26 -9.78
C ILE A 68 0.35 -7.62 -8.39
N GLU A 69 -0.74 -6.98 -7.98
CA GLU A 69 -1.41 -7.24 -6.71
C GLU A 69 -2.90 -7.46 -6.94
N TYR A 70 -3.47 -8.48 -6.31
CA TYR A 70 -4.89 -8.70 -6.32
C TYR A 70 -5.58 -7.88 -5.22
N SER A 71 -6.19 -6.75 -5.60
CA SER A 71 -7.00 -5.90 -4.71
C SER A 71 -6.22 -5.25 -3.55
N ASN A 72 -6.84 -4.27 -2.88
CA ASN A 72 -6.26 -3.51 -1.77
C ASN A 72 -6.82 -3.94 -0.42
N GLU A 73 -5.98 -4.12 0.61
CA GLU A 73 -6.40 -4.36 2.00
C GLU A 73 -7.55 -5.37 2.17
N THR A 74 -7.44 -6.54 1.53
CA THR A 74 -8.47 -7.59 1.62
C THR A 74 -8.61 -8.15 3.05
N TRP A 75 -7.60 -7.95 3.89
CA TRP A 75 -7.68 -8.20 5.33
C TRP A 75 -8.61 -7.25 6.08
N ASN A 76 -8.87 -6.05 5.55
CA ASN A 76 -9.64 -5.01 6.21
C ASN A 76 -11.14 -5.09 5.89
N PHE A 77 -11.96 -5.46 6.88
CA PHE A 77 -13.39 -5.69 6.71
C PHE A 77 -14.24 -4.42 6.61
N ILE A 78 -13.66 -3.24 6.86
CA ILE A 78 -14.37 -1.98 6.64
C ILE A 78 -14.57 -1.69 5.14
N PHE A 79 -13.80 -2.37 4.28
CA PHE A 79 -13.87 -2.19 2.84
C PHE A 79 -14.63 -3.32 2.15
N LEU A 80 -15.30 -2.98 1.05
CA LEU A 80 -16.10 -3.90 0.24
C LEU A 80 -15.30 -5.13 -0.19
N GLN A 81 -14.06 -4.94 -0.65
CA GLN A 81 -13.20 -6.03 -1.08
C GLN A 81 -12.81 -6.98 0.05
N GLY A 82 -12.70 -6.49 1.28
CA GLY A 82 -12.43 -7.34 2.44
C GLY A 82 -13.61 -8.25 2.76
N ASN A 83 -14.85 -7.75 2.65
CA ASN A 83 -16.04 -8.59 2.80
C ASN A 83 -16.17 -9.57 1.62
N TYR A 84 -15.90 -9.11 0.40
CA TYR A 84 -15.93 -9.96 -0.80
C TYR A 84 -15.05 -11.21 -0.67
N VAL A 85 -13.77 -11.07 -0.28
CA VAL A 85 -12.89 -12.24 -0.17
C VAL A 85 -13.37 -13.23 0.90
N ARG A 86 -13.94 -12.73 1.99
CA ARG A 86 -14.49 -13.56 3.08
C ARG A 86 -15.68 -14.35 2.60
N ASP A 87 -16.61 -13.71 1.90
CA ASP A 87 -17.81 -14.36 1.38
C ASP A 87 -17.44 -15.42 0.33
N GLN A 88 -16.48 -15.13 -0.55
CA GLN A 88 -15.95 -16.10 -1.51
C GLN A 88 -15.24 -17.28 -0.84
N GLY A 89 -14.44 -17.00 0.20
CA GLY A 89 -13.76 -18.03 0.98
C GLY A 89 -14.76 -18.97 1.70
N MET A 90 -15.82 -18.41 2.27
CA MET A 90 -16.89 -19.19 2.91
C MET A 90 -17.69 -20.00 1.90
N ALA A 91 -18.05 -19.41 0.76
CA ALA A 91 -18.76 -20.12 -0.32
C ALA A 91 -17.96 -21.32 -0.85
N ARG A 92 -16.64 -21.21 -0.88
CA ARG A 92 -15.71 -22.29 -1.26
C ARG A 92 -15.31 -23.21 -0.09
N ARG A 93 -15.84 -22.99 1.11
CA ARG A 93 -15.55 -23.76 2.33
C ARG A 93 -14.04 -23.86 2.64
N LEU A 94 -13.30 -22.77 2.42
CA LEU A 94 -11.84 -22.76 2.59
C LEU A 94 -11.40 -22.78 4.06
N ASP A 95 -12.23 -22.32 4.99
CA ASP A 95 -12.04 -22.39 6.45
C ASP A 95 -13.42 -22.26 7.12
N THR A 96 -13.57 -22.69 8.37
CA THR A 96 -14.78 -22.46 9.17
C THR A 96 -14.81 -21.05 9.77
N ASN A 97 -13.64 -20.42 9.96
CA ASN A 97 -13.54 -19.02 10.35
C ASN A 97 -13.58 -18.11 9.11
N LYS A 98 -14.53 -17.18 9.11
CA LYS A 98 -14.78 -16.26 8.00
C LYS A 98 -13.55 -15.43 7.58
N ASN A 99 -12.73 -14.97 8.53
CA ASN A 99 -11.52 -14.20 8.22
C ASN A 99 -10.46 -15.08 7.53
N ARG A 100 -10.14 -16.23 8.12
CA ARG A 100 -9.17 -17.16 7.54
C ARG A 100 -9.62 -17.69 6.17
N ALA A 101 -10.91 -17.96 6.00
CA ALA A 101 -11.47 -18.32 4.71
C ALA A 101 -11.21 -17.23 3.66
N GLY A 102 -11.36 -15.95 4.03
CA GLY A 102 -11.03 -14.81 3.19
C GLY A 102 -9.55 -14.69 2.84
N TYR A 103 -8.65 -14.91 3.81
CA TYR A 103 -7.20 -14.90 3.57
C TYR A 103 -6.78 -16.02 2.61
N ARG A 104 -7.35 -17.22 2.78
CA ARG A 104 -7.12 -18.36 1.89
C ARG A 104 -7.65 -18.10 0.48
N TYR A 105 -8.85 -17.52 0.34
CA TYR A 105 -9.38 -17.13 -0.97
C TYR A 105 -8.50 -16.07 -1.64
N TYR A 106 -8.07 -15.05 -0.91
CA TYR A 106 -7.14 -14.04 -1.41
C TYR A 106 -5.85 -14.68 -1.94
N SER A 107 -5.28 -15.61 -1.18
CA SER A 107 -4.06 -16.34 -1.56
C SER A 107 -4.26 -17.13 -2.86
N GLU A 108 -5.31 -17.94 -2.95
CA GLU A 108 -5.64 -18.70 -4.18
C GLU A 108 -5.86 -17.78 -5.38
N ARG A 109 -6.67 -16.72 -5.20
CA ARG A 109 -7.01 -15.82 -6.29
C ARG A 109 -5.82 -15.01 -6.80
N SER A 110 -4.89 -14.65 -5.91
CA SER A 110 -3.64 -13.99 -6.29
C SER A 110 -2.80 -14.91 -7.17
N VAL A 111 -2.63 -16.18 -6.80
CA VAL A 111 -1.87 -17.16 -7.59
C VAL A 111 -2.53 -17.45 -8.93
N GLU A 112 -3.86 -17.55 -9.00
CA GLU A 112 -4.60 -17.66 -10.26
C GLU A 112 -4.29 -16.47 -11.19
N ILE A 113 -4.31 -15.25 -10.66
CA ILE A 113 -3.99 -14.03 -11.40
C ILE A 113 -2.54 -14.05 -11.89
N PHE A 114 -1.58 -14.43 -11.04
CA PHE A 114 -0.17 -14.51 -11.44
C PHE A 114 0.04 -15.47 -12.61
N LYS A 115 -0.60 -16.64 -12.59
CA LYS A 115 -0.55 -17.62 -13.69
C LYS A 115 -1.12 -17.08 -15.00
N ILE A 116 -2.19 -16.26 -14.94
CA ILE A 116 -2.72 -15.58 -16.13
C ILE A 116 -1.69 -14.61 -16.70
N TRP A 117 -1.08 -13.78 -15.86
CA TRP A 117 -0.05 -12.82 -16.28
C TRP A 117 1.19 -13.53 -16.82
N GLU A 118 1.66 -14.61 -16.20
CA GLU A 118 2.79 -15.41 -16.67
C GLU A 118 2.53 -15.97 -18.07
N ARG A 119 1.35 -16.56 -18.30
CA ARG A 119 0.95 -17.04 -19.64
C ARG A 119 0.93 -15.91 -20.66
N VAL A 120 0.37 -14.77 -20.27
CA VAL A 120 0.31 -13.59 -21.14
C VAL A 120 1.69 -13.02 -21.40
N PHE A 121 2.67 -13.08 -20.49
CA PHE A 121 4.02 -12.54 -20.66
C PHE A 121 5.04 -13.56 -21.21
N GLY A 122 4.68 -14.84 -21.28
CA GLY A 122 5.59 -15.92 -21.67
C GLY A 122 6.54 -16.37 -20.56
N GLY A 123 6.22 -16.07 -19.30
CA GLY A 123 7.02 -16.42 -18.12
C GLY A 123 7.02 -15.33 -17.03
N PRO A 124 7.56 -15.64 -15.84
CA PRO A 124 7.56 -14.72 -14.69
C PRO A 124 8.70 -13.68 -14.71
N GLN A 125 9.69 -13.81 -15.61
CA GLN A 125 10.97 -13.08 -15.53
C GLN A 125 10.80 -11.56 -15.53
N ARG A 126 9.76 -11.03 -16.18
CA ARG A 126 9.45 -9.60 -16.27
C ARG A 126 8.43 -9.12 -15.22
N LEU A 127 7.89 -10.02 -14.39
CA LEU A 127 6.82 -9.71 -13.45
C LEU A 127 7.38 -9.48 -12.04
N VAL A 128 6.59 -8.80 -11.20
CA VAL A 128 6.73 -8.83 -9.74
C VAL A 128 5.37 -9.21 -9.16
N ARG A 129 5.25 -10.43 -8.64
CA ARG A 129 4.00 -11.01 -8.13
C ARG A 129 3.92 -10.78 -6.63
N ILE A 130 2.86 -10.13 -6.16
CA ILE A 130 2.78 -9.61 -4.80
C ILE A 130 1.59 -10.19 -4.06
N LEU A 131 1.88 -10.90 -2.97
CA LEU A 131 0.91 -11.16 -1.92
C LEU A 131 0.97 -10.02 -0.90
N SER A 132 -0.13 -9.66 -0.28
CA SER A 132 -0.19 -8.57 0.68
C SER A 132 -1.01 -8.90 1.91
N GLY A 133 -0.73 -8.20 3.00
CA GLY A 133 -1.40 -8.43 4.27
C GLY A 133 -1.33 -7.25 5.21
N TRP A 134 -1.55 -7.54 6.49
CA TRP A 134 -1.67 -6.55 7.55
C TRP A 134 -0.38 -6.47 8.37
N THR A 135 0.22 -5.29 8.44
CA THR A 135 1.50 -5.00 9.12
C THR A 135 1.63 -5.65 10.49
N ILE A 136 0.56 -5.65 11.30
CA ILE A 136 0.61 -6.07 12.70
C ILE A 136 0.17 -7.52 12.93
N SER A 137 -0.21 -8.25 11.88
CA SER A 137 -0.75 -9.60 12.03
C SER A 137 0.17 -10.63 11.37
N LYS A 138 0.82 -11.44 12.22
CA LYS A 138 1.58 -12.62 11.79
C LYS A 138 0.66 -13.68 11.19
N GLU A 139 -0.53 -13.89 11.80
CA GLU A 139 -1.52 -14.86 11.33
C GLU A 139 -1.95 -14.58 9.89
N VAL A 140 -2.22 -13.31 9.54
CA VAL A 140 -2.59 -12.93 8.17
C VAL A 140 -1.46 -13.28 7.19
N ALA A 141 -0.21 -12.89 7.51
CA ALA A 141 0.94 -13.16 6.65
C ALA A 141 1.18 -14.66 6.46
N GLU A 142 1.25 -15.41 7.56
CA GLU A 142 1.48 -16.85 7.58
C GLU A 142 0.36 -17.61 6.83
N THR A 143 -0.91 -17.24 7.05
CA THR A 143 -2.05 -17.87 6.36
C THR A 143 -1.99 -17.61 4.85
N ILE A 144 -1.71 -16.38 4.43
CA ILE A 144 -1.68 -16.02 3.00
C ILE A 144 -0.52 -16.71 2.30
N LEU A 145 0.69 -16.65 2.87
CA LEU A 145 1.90 -17.18 2.26
C LEU A 145 1.87 -18.71 2.18
N SER A 146 1.47 -19.39 3.26
CA SER A 146 1.51 -20.86 3.33
C SER A 146 0.36 -21.55 2.61
N HIS A 147 -0.79 -20.88 2.41
CA HIS A 147 -1.96 -21.52 1.81
C HIS A 147 -1.63 -22.05 0.41
N LYS A 148 -1.66 -23.38 0.25
CA LYS A 148 -1.29 -24.09 -0.99
C LYS A 148 0.07 -23.65 -1.56
N ASP A 149 1.05 -23.39 -0.67
CA ASP A 149 2.39 -22.94 -1.03
C ASP A 149 2.42 -21.68 -1.92
N ALA A 150 1.48 -20.74 -1.72
CA ALA A 150 1.38 -19.54 -2.55
C ALA A 150 2.67 -18.72 -2.60
N TYR A 151 3.49 -18.76 -1.55
CA TYR A 151 4.83 -18.15 -1.53
C TYR A 151 5.73 -18.60 -2.70
N LYS A 152 5.61 -19.84 -3.19
CA LYS A 152 6.38 -20.34 -4.35
C LYS A 152 6.01 -19.63 -5.67
N HIS A 153 4.88 -18.93 -5.68
CA HIS A 153 4.36 -18.19 -6.83
C HIS A 153 4.40 -16.67 -6.64
N ALA A 154 5.03 -16.18 -5.56
CA ALA A 154 5.16 -14.77 -5.26
C ALA A 154 6.63 -14.34 -5.19
N ASP A 155 6.88 -13.08 -5.53
CA ASP A 155 8.22 -12.48 -5.44
C ASP A 155 8.35 -11.59 -4.20
N ALA A 156 7.23 -11.11 -3.66
CA ALA A 156 7.18 -10.28 -2.47
C ALA A 156 5.91 -10.48 -1.63
N PHE A 157 6.05 -10.22 -0.34
CA PHE A 157 4.97 -9.95 0.59
C PHE A 157 4.92 -8.47 0.94
N ALA A 158 3.77 -7.81 0.75
CA ALA A 158 3.61 -6.39 0.96
C ALA A 158 2.71 -6.06 2.17
N ILE A 159 3.09 -5.03 2.92
CA ILE A 159 2.37 -4.54 4.12
C ILE A 159 2.04 -3.03 4.00
N ALA A 160 1.27 -2.50 4.96
CA ALA A 160 0.88 -1.09 5.04
C ALA A 160 1.31 -0.45 6.37
N PRO A 161 2.61 -0.14 6.58
CA PRO A 161 3.06 0.35 7.87
C PRO A 161 2.81 1.84 8.04
N TYR A 162 2.02 2.18 9.06
CA TYR A 162 1.74 3.55 9.48
C TYR A 162 2.25 3.83 10.89
N PHE A 163 2.67 5.07 11.14
CA PHE A 163 2.95 5.59 12.49
C PHE A 163 2.00 6.73 12.82
N PHE A 164 1.32 6.65 13.98
CA PHE A 164 0.29 7.62 14.38
C PHE A 164 -0.14 7.54 15.86
N GLY A 165 0.50 6.71 16.68
CA GLY A 165 0.11 6.47 18.06
C GLY A 165 -0.97 5.41 18.17
N ASP A 166 -2.24 5.82 18.28
CA ASP A 166 -3.41 4.93 18.23
C ASP A 166 -4.71 5.71 17.98
N HIS A 167 -5.80 5.00 17.66
CA HIS A 167 -7.08 5.61 17.29
C HIS A 167 -7.83 6.27 18.45
N ASN A 168 -7.56 5.91 19.71
CA ASN A 168 -8.21 6.53 20.86
C ASN A 168 -7.47 7.80 21.27
N SER A 169 -6.15 7.72 21.40
CA SER A 169 -5.30 8.82 21.86
C SER A 169 -5.25 9.97 20.86
N ILE A 170 -5.35 9.70 19.55
CA ILE A 170 -5.37 10.76 18.54
C ILE A 170 -6.52 11.76 18.74
N ARG A 171 -7.66 11.30 19.24
CA ARG A 171 -8.87 12.11 19.51
C ARG A 171 -8.66 13.12 20.64
N LEU A 172 -7.68 12.85 21.50
CA LEU A 172 -7.37 13.66 22.68
C LEU A 172 -6.31 14.74 22.39
N VAL A 173 -5.73 14.75 21.19
CA VAL A 173 -4.71 15.73 20.82
C VAL A 173 -5.29 17.15 20.83
N ARG A 174 -4.60 18.06 21.51
CA ARG A 174 -4.93 19.49 21.60
C ARG A 174 -3.78 20.41 21.18
N ASN A 175 -2.56 19.89 21.07
CA ASN A 175 -1.39 20.67 20.65
C ASN A 175 -0.33 19.81 19.94
N LEU A 176 0.67 20.47 19.36
CA LEU A 176 1.76 19.80 18.61
C LEU A 176 2.60 18.85 19.45
N SER A 177 2.82 19.17 20.73
CA SER A 177 3.59 18.31 21.64
C SER A 177 2.93 16.94 21.77
N GLN A 178 1.61 16.92 22.03
CA GLN A 178 0.83 15.69 22.10
C GLN A 178 0.80 14.94 20.77
N ALA A 179 0.65 15.64 19.64
CA ALA A 179 0.68 15.01 18.32
C ALA A 179 2.03 14.33 18.03
N PHE A 180 3.14 14.93 18.47
CA PHE A 180 4.48 14.35 18.32
C PHE A 180 4.73 13.22 19.33
N ASP A 181 4.20 13.32 20.55
CA ASP A 181 4.28 12.24 21.55
C ASP A 181 3.65 10.95 21.02
N LEU A 182 2.50 11.03 20.33
CA LEU A 182 1.89 9.87 19.63
C LEU A 182 2.84 9.17 18.67
N ILE A 183 3.71 9.93 18.00
CA ILE A 183 4.64 9.39 17.00
C ILE A 183 5.87 8.78 17.67
N THR A 184 6.35 9.37 18.77
CA THR A 184 7.68 9.05 19.33
C THR A 184 7.66 8.21 20.59
N ASN A 185 6.56 8.19 21.35
CA ASN A 185 6.47 7.54 22.64
C ASN A 185 5.99 6.09 22.49
N ASP A 186 6.79 5.15 22.99
CA ASP A 186 6.58 3.72 22.82
C ASP A 186 5.47 3.14 23.69
N GLN A 187 4.83 3.97 24.53
CA GLN A 187 3.54 3.62 25.14
C GLN A 187 2.45 3.41 24.08
N TYR A 188 2.55 4.09 22.94
CA TYR A 188 1.54 4.01 21.89
C TYR A 188 1.85 2.90 20.88
N ARG A 189 0.81 2.13 20.53
CA ARG A 189 0.92 0.93 19.69
C ARG A 189 1.59 1.19 18.34
N TYR A 190 1.31 2.33 17.71
CA TYR A 190 1.82 2.73 16.40
C TYR A 190 2.77 3.93 16.51
N SER A 191 3.57 4.00 17.58
CA SER A 191 4.79 4.83 17.59
C SER A 191 5.75 4.34 16.49
N ILE A 192 6.70 5.18 16.05
CA ILE A 192 7.69 4.78 15.04
C ILE A 192 8.44 3.51 15.45
N ASN A 193 8.89 3.41 16.70
CA ASN A 193 9.65 2.23 17.13
C ASN A 193 8.77 0.97 17.16
N ASN A 194 7.53 1.07 17.65
CA ASN A 194 6.63 -0.08 17.69
C ASN A 194 6.21 -0.52 16.28
N THR A 195 5.93 0.42 15.37
CA THR A 195 5.72 0.10 13.94
C THR A 195 6.96 -0.57 13.33
N LEU A 196 8.19 -0.14 13.67
CA LEU A 196 9.42 -0.80 13.22
C LEU A 196 9.60 -2.20 13.82
N LYS A 197 9.11 -2.47 15.04
CA LYS A 197 9.08 -3.84 15.60
C LYS A 197 8.17 -4.74 14.74
N PHE A 198 6.96 -4.29 14.41
CA PHE A 198 6.07 -5.05 13.51
C PHE A 198 6.71 -5.27 12.12
N ILE A 199 7.39 -4.27 11.57
CA ILE A 199 8.11 -4.43 10.29
C ILE A 199 9.18 -5.52 10.38
N LYS A 200 9.97 -5.57 11.47
CA LYS A 200 10.98 -6.62 11.68
C LYS A 200 10.35 -8.01 11.79
N GLU A 201 9.20 -8.13 12.43
CA GLU A 201 8.45 -9.38 12.50
C GLU A 201 7.96 -9.83 11.11
N GLN A 202 7.39 -8.91 10.33
CA GLN A 202 6.96 -9.20 8.96
C GLN A 202 8.14 -9.55 8.06
N LYS A 203 9.31 -8.92 8.26
CA LYS A 203 10.54 -9.30 7.57
C LYS A 203 10.94 -10.74 7.87
N ALA A 204 10.91 -11.14 9.14
CA ALA A 204 11.26 -12.51 9.53
C ALA A 204 10.33 -13.54 8.87
N ILE A 205 9.04 -13.23 8.75
CA ILE A 205 8.07 -14.07 8.02
C ILE A 205 8.39 -14.09 6.52
N ALA A 206 8.65 -12.93 5.91
CA ALA A 206 9.01 -12.86 4.49
C ALA A 206 10.27 -13.69 4.17
N ASP A 207 11.30 -13.62 5.03
CA ASP A 207 12.53 -14.42 4.91
C ASP A 207 12.28 -15.91 5.06
N LYS A 208 11.46 -16.32 6.04
CA LYS A 208 11.04 -17.72 6.22
C LYS A 208 10.44 -18.31 4.93
N TYR A 209 9.70 -17.50 4.18
CA TYR A 209 9.05 -17.92 2.93
C TYR A 209 9.85 -17.57 1.67
N GLY A 210 11.06 -17.00 1.80
CA GLY A 210 11.92 -16.67 0.66
C GLY A 210 11.39 -15.55 -0.25
N VAL A 211 10.51 -14.68 0.25
CA VAL A 211 9.95 -13.55 -0.51
C VAL A 211 10.48 -12.21 0.01
N LYS A 212 10.52 -11.19 -0.85
CA LYS A 212 10.92 -9.83 -0.42
C LYS A 212 9.83 -9.18 0.45
N LEU A 213 10.22 -8.33 1.39
CA LEU A 213 9.27 -7.45 2.09
C LEU A 213 9.10 -6.13 1.33
N MET A 214 7.87 -5.78 0.99
CA MET A 214 7.49 -4.50 0.34
C MET A 214 6.45 -3.75 1.18
N ALA A 215 6.24 -2.47 0.87
CA ALA A 215 5.08 -1.73 1.36
C ALA A 215 4.21 -1.26 0.18
N TYR A 216 2.93 -1.66 0.17
CA TYR A 216 1.96 -1.20 -0.84
C TYR A 216 1.41 0.20 -0.52
N GLU A 217 1.52 0.61 0.74
CA GLU A 217 1.28 1.96 1.23
C GLU A 217 1.99 2.18 2.56
N GLY A 218 2.00 3.40 3.08
CA GLY A 218 2.52 3.68 4.42
C GLY A 218 2.96 5.12 4.64
N GLY A 219 3.45 5.39 5.84
CA GLY A 219 3.91 6.71 6.27
C GLY A 219 3.25 7.15 7.58
N GLN A 220 3.01 8.46 7.74
CA GLN A 220 2.22 8.94 8.88
C GLN A 220 0.74 8.59 8.70
N GLY A 221 0.05 8.32 9.80
CA GLY A 221 -1.39 8.02 9.84
C GLY A 221 -2.18 8.91 10.79
N LEU A 222 -1.76 10.17 11.01
CA LEU A 222 -2.43 11.08 11.94
C LEU A 222 -3.82 11.49 11.41
N VAL A 223 -4.84 10.71 11.75
CA VAL A 223 -6.24 10.92 11.35
C VAL A 223 -7.19 10.50 12.46
N ASP A 224 -8.15 11.37 12.80
CA ASP A 224 -9.34 10.98 13.56
C ASP A 224 -10.54 10.75 12.63
N PHE A 225 -10.86 9.48 12.39
CA PHE A 225 -11.98 9.06 11.56
C PHE A 225 -13.37 9.39 12.15
N LYS A 226 -13.45 9.89 13.39
CA LYS A 226 -14.72 10.26 14.04
C LYS A 226 -15.11 11.73 13.84
N THR A 227 -14.17 12.61 13.49
CA THR A 227 -14.45 14.02 13.19
C THR A 227 -15.45 14.14 12.04
N LYS A 228 -16.39 15.07 12.09
CA LYS A 228 -17.47 15.29 11.10
C LYS A 228 -17.08 16.32 10.03
N HIS A 229 -16.19 17.26 10.33
CA HIS A 229 -15.71 18.27 9.36
C HIS A 229 -14.22 18.60 9.53
N ASP A 230 -13.63 19.23 8.52
CA ASP A 230 -12.18 19.48 8.41
C ASP A 230 -11.63 20.33 9.58
N MET A 231 -12.43 21.23 10.15
CA MET A 231 -12.02 22.11 11.26
C MET A 231 -12.34 21.57 12.67
N GLU A 232 -12.91 20.37 12.80
CA GLU A 232 -13.22 19.78 14.10
C GLU A 232 -11.92 19.31 14.78
N MET A 233 -11.75 19.59 16.07
CA MET A 233 -10.61 19.06 16.82
C MET A 233 -10.63 17.52 16.82
N PRO A 234 -9.48 16.85 16.61
CA PRO A 234 -8.12 17.38 16.61
C PRO A 234 -7.57 17.83 15.24
N ASN A 235 -8.37 17.83 14.16
CA ASN A 235 -7.89 18.00 12.78
C ASN A 235 -6.95 19.20 12.56
N PRO A 236 -7.24 20.43 13.05
CA PRO A 236 -6.34 21.57 12.89
C PRO A 236 -4.93 21.31 13.43
N VAL A 237 -4.80 20.61 14.56
CA VAL A 237 -3.52 20.26 15.16
C VAL A 237 -2.81 19.19 14.35
N LEU A 238 -3.54 18.18 13.87
CA LEU A 238 -2.97 17.13 13.02
C LEU A 238 -2.45 17.67 11.68
N TYR A 239 -3.13 18.68 11.12
CA TYR A 239 -2.68 19.39 9.92
C TYR A 239 -1.41 20.21 10.19
N GLN A 240 -1.37 20.93 11.31
CA GLN A 240 -0.17 21.66 11.74
C GLN A 240 1.01 20.70 11.96
N ALA A 241 0.79 19.55 12.59
CA ALA A 241 1.81 18.53 12.82
C ALA A 241 2.39 18.00 11.49
N ASN A 242 1.56 17.82 10.45
CA ASN A 242 1.98 17.39 9.12
C ASN A 242 2.77 18.45 8.34
N ARG A 243 2.53 19.74 8.60
CA ARG A 243 3.28 20.87 8.01
C ARG A 243 4.56 21.20 8.77
N HIS A 244 4.67 20.76 10.03
CA HIS A 244 5.80 21.09 10.89
C HIS A 244 7.11 20.43 10.41
N PRO A 245 8.28 21.12 10.45
CA PRO A 245 9.56 20.55 10.00
C PRO A 245 9.96 19.22 10.64
N ARG A 246 9.57 18.97 11.91
CA ARG A 246 9.79 17.67 12.58
C ARG A 246 9.18 16.48 11.84
N MET A 247 8.14 16.68 11.03
CA MET A 247 7.55 15.60 10.23
C MET A 247 8.56 14.99 9.24
N GLU A 248 9.48 15.80 8.70
CA GLU A 248 10.58 15.28 7.87
C GLU A 248 11.51 14.37 8.68
N GLN A 249 11.82 14.74 9.93
CA GLN A 249 12.68 13.94 10.81
C GLN A 249 12.03 12.59 11.14
N PHE A 250 10.73 12.58 11.39
CA PHE A 250 9.96 11.35 11.62
C PHE A 250 9.96 10.43 10.41
N TYR A 251 9.72 10.96 9.21
CA TYR A 251 9.82 10.18 7.97
C TYR A 251 11.25 9.66 7.74
N ASN A 252 12.28 10.48 7.96
CA ASN A 252 13.67 10.04 7.82
C ASN A 252 13.99 8.87 8.75
N ARG A 253 13.62 8.97 10.05
CA ARG A 253 13.81 7.89 11.03
C ARG A 253 13.06 6.62 10.60
N PHE A 254 11.81 6.76 10.18
CA PHE A 254 10.98 5.64 9.79
C PHE A 254 11.50 4.94 8.52
N LEU A 255 11.84 5.69 7.47
CA LEU A 255 12.37 5.15 6.21
C LEU A 255 13.77 4.52 6.38
N GLN A 256 14.62 5.12 7.22
CA GLN A 256 15.88 4.49 7.60
C GLN A 256 15.65 3.16 8.34
N GLY A 257 14.72 3.13 9.29
CA GLY A 257 14.32 1.92 9.98
C GLY A 257 13.74 0.86 9.04
N TRP A 258 12.92 1.25 8.05
CA TRP A 258 12.42 0.38 7.00
C TRP A 258 13.56 -0.30 6.22
N LYS A 259 14.52 0.50 5.74
CA LYS A 259 15.71 -0.02 5.05
C LYS A 259 16.55 -0.93 5.95
N GLN A 260 16.79 -0.54 7.21
CA GLN A 260 17.55 -1.34 8.17
C GLN A 260 16.88 -2.67 8.52
N ALA A 261 15.54 -2.70 8.56
CA ALA A 261 14.77 -3.93 8.71
C ALA A 261 14.77 -4.79 7.43
N GLY A 262 15.50 -4.41 6.38
CA GLY A 262 15.58 -5.16 5.11
C GLY A 262 14.33 -5.05 4.25
N GLY A 263 13.50 -4.02 4.48
CA GLY A 263 12.44 -3.65 3.56
C GLY A 263 12.99 -3.20 2.21
N THR A 264 12.28 -3.54 1.13
CA THR A 264 12.65 -3.20 -0.24
C THR A 264 11.84 -1.99 -0.74
N LEU A 265 11.03 -2.15 -1.79
CA LEU A 265 10.19 -1.10 -2.33
C LEU A 265 9.19 -0.63 -1.27
N PHE A 266 9.12 0.69 -1.08
CA PHE A 266 8.15 1.36 -0.22
C PHE A 266 7.30 2.30 -1.07
N ALA A 267 6.05 1.92 -1.35
CA ALA A 267 5.09 2.83 -1.95
C ALA A 267 4.52 3.76 -0.86
N HIS A 268 4.88 5.04 -0.89
CA HIS A 268 4.30 6.02 0.04
C HIS A 268 2.85 6.34 -0.36
N TYR A 269 1.96 6.36 0.62
CA TYR A 269 0.58 6.81 0.42
C TYR A 269 0.45 8.28 0.84
N SER A 270 0.26 9.23 -0.07
CA SER A 270 0.06 9.12 -1.53
C SER A 270 0.66 10.33 -2.29
N SER A 271 0.44 10.39 -3.61
CA SER A 271 0.65 11.57 -4.47
C SER A 271 -0.02 12.84 -3.88
N PRO A 272 0.25 14.06 -4.37
CA PRO A 272 -0.27 15.29 -3.77
C PRO A 272 -1.77 15.20 -3.50
N ARG A 273 -2.15 15.47 -2.24
CA ARG A 273 -3.53 15.36 -1.78
C ARG A 273 -3.77 16.36 -0.66
N THR A 274 -4.78 17.20 -0.85
CA THR A 274 -5.19 18.19 0.13
C THR A 274 -5.65 17.53 1.42
N TYR A 275 -5.35 18.15 2.55
CA TYR A 275 -5.76 17.66 3.86
C TYR A 275 -7.27 17.81 4.02
N ARG A 276 -7.90 16.76 4.55
CA ARG A 276 -9.33 16.68 4.83
C ARG A 276 -9.56 15.93 6.13
N ARG A 277 -10.78 15.89 6.66
CA ARG A 277 -11.14 15.10 7.86
C ARG A 277 -10.75 13.62 7.73
N TYR A 278 -10.66 13.13 6.51
CA TYR A 278 -10.23 11.77 6.19
C TYR A 278 -8.72 11.56 6.26
N GLY A 279 -7.94 12.61 6.52
CA GLY A 279 -6.51 12.54 6.80
C GLY A 279 -5.62 13.43 5.95
N SER A 280 -4.37 13.52 6.39
CA SER A 280 -3.30 14.29 5.76
C SER A 280 -2.36 13.39 4.96
N TRP A 281 -2.88 12.51 4.11
CA TRP A 281 -2.10 11.42 3.52
C TRP A 281 -1.00 11.87 2.54
N GLY A 282 -1.32 12.84 1.67
CA GLY A 282 -0.46 13.23 0.55
C GLY A 282 0.97 13.58 0.97
N SER A 283 1.95 13.22 0.14
CA SER A 283 3.35 13.64 0.32
C SER A 283 3.49 15.16 0.34
N LYS A 284 2.61 15.85 -0.39
CA LYS A 284 2.36 17.30 -0.37
C LYS A 284 0.86 17.58 -0.55
N GLU A 285 0.40 18.80 -0.30
CA GLU A 285 -1.03 19.18 -0.30
C GLU A 285 -1.59 19.47 -1.70
N TYR A 286 -0.73 19.94 -2.61
CA TYR A 286 -1.07 20.26 -4.00
C TYR A 286 0.18 20.14 -4.89
N ILE A 287 -0.01 20.05 -6.21
CA ILE A 287 1.06 19.73 -7.17
C ILE A 287 2.19 20.77 -7.14
N THR A 288 1.85 22.06 -7.07
CA THR A 288 2.80 23.17 -7.08
C THR A 288 3.32 23.57 -5.70
N GLN A 289 3.06 22.79 -4.64
CA GLN A 289 3.53 23.13 -3.29
C GLN A 289 5.06 23.20 -3.26
N PRO A 290 5.65 24.33 -2.82
CA PRO A 290 7.09 24.48 -2.73
C PRO A 290 7.72 23.40 -1.84
N LEU A 291 8.87 22.85 -2.26
CA LEU A 291 9.55 21.79 -1.50
C LEU A 291 9.93 22.23 -0.07
N SER A 292 10.22 23.52 0.12
CA SER A 292 10.50 24.11 1.44
C SER A 292 9.34 23.98 2.43
N GLN A 293 8.11 23.89 1.94
CA GLN A 293 6.86 23.79 2.72
C GLN A 293 6.29 22.36 2.77
N ALA A 294 6.96 21.37 2.15
CA ALA A 294 6.47 20.00 2.02
C ALA A 294 7.42 19.00 2.73
N PRO A 295 7.44 18.96 4.08
CA PRO A 295 8.43 18.19 4.84
C PRO A 295 8.41 16.69 4.51
N LYS A 296 7.22 16.10 4.30
CA LYS A 296 7.09 14.69 3.91
C LYS A 296 7.67 14.42 2.53
N HIS A 297 7.32 15.24 1.55
CA HIS A 297 7.85 15.13 0.18
C HIS A 297 9.38 15.28 0.16
N ARG A 298 9.92 16.22 0.95
CA ARG A 298 11.36 16.41 1.09
C ARG A 298 12.05 15.20 1.70
N ALA A 299 11.49 14.59 2.75
CA ALA A 299 12.00 13.34 3.32
C ALA A 299 12.07 12.22 2.28
N LEU A 300 10.99 12.02 1.51
CA LEU A 300 10.90 10.98 0.48
C LEU A 300 11.94 11.19 -0.64
N LEU A 301 12.04 12.40 -1.18
CA LEU A 301 13.03 12.71 -2.22
C LEU A 301 14.47 12.62 -1.69
N ASN A 302 14.74 13.07 -0.47
CA ASN A 302 16.04 12.94 0.17
C ASN A 302 16.44 11.48 0.35
N PHE A 303 15.49 10.66 0.79
CA PHE A 303 15.71 9.23 0.98
C PHE A 303 16.00 8.52 -0.36
N ASN A 304 15.23 8.80 -1.41
CA ASN A 304 15.46 8.25 -2.76
C ASN A 304 16.85 8.65 -3.30
N ARG A 305 17.23 9.94 -3.18
CA ARG A 305 18.54 10.43 -3.66
C ARG A 305 19.72 9.78 -2.94
N ARG A 306 19.60 9.55 -1.64
CA ARG A 306 20.67 8.93 -0.83
C ARG A 306 20.71 7.41 -0.97
N ASN A 307 19.66 6.80 -1.51
CA ASN A 307 19.53 5.35 -1.61
C ASN A 307 18.95 4.96 -2.98
N PRO A 308 19.64 5.23 -4.10
CA PRO A 308 19.08 5.03 -5.45
C PRO A 308 18.74 3.57 -5.76
N CYS A 309 19.45 2.62 -5.14
CA CYS A 309 19.19 1.18 -5.24
C CYS A 309 19.95 0.48 -4.10
N TRP A 310 19.24 0.03 -3.04
CA TRP A 310 19.89 -0.57 -1.84
C TRP A 310 19.58 -2.05 -1.61
N TRP A 311 18.79 -2.70 -2.46
CA TRP A 311 18.47 -4.13 -2.35
C TRP A 311 18.79 -4.87 -3.66
N GLN A 312 18.84 -6.20 -3.63
CA GLN A 312 19.11 -6.94 -4.85
C GLN A 312 17.96 -6.82 -5.87
N GLY A 313 18.26 -6.34 -7.07
CA GLY A 313 17.31 -6.18 -8.16
C GLY A 313 16.36 -4.97 -8.01
N CYS A 314 16.83 -3.83 -7.49
CA CYS A 314 16.07 -2.56 -7.48
C CYS A 314 16.07 -1.79 -8.80
N ARG A 315 16.86 -2.21 -9.80
CA ARG A 315 16.96 -1.52 -11.08
C ARG A 315 16.03 -2.10 -12.13
#